data_AF-A0AAV3SDD5-F1
#
_entry.id   AF-A0AAV3SDD5-F1
#
_cell.length_a   1.000
_cell.length_b   1.000
_cell.length_c   1.000
_cell.angle_alpha   90.00
_cell.angle_beta   90.00
_cell.angle_gamma   90.00
#
_symmetry.space_group_name_H-M   'P 1'
#
loop_
_entity.id
_entity.type
_entity.pdbx_description
1 polymer ?
#
loop_
_entity_poly.entity_id
_entity_poly.type
_entity_poly.pdbx_seq_one_letter_code
_entity_poly.pdbx_strand_id
1 'polypeptide(L)'
;MATLQATTSSTWSRVDPNATDELEAIITEYDFWGAHTELNIDVKENSDGDTIISIHGYASFDPSKPIHDEDGSVVDREYGHAEEFLKRIAPHLEERFVIETIGHEKARYPLLAGQWSVWPDGTVQYDSFDHSPKKPGSSEQDDRSDSVGESEGVAQ
;
A
#
# COMPACT_ATOMS: atom_id res chain seq x y z
N MET A 1 13.52 21.73 -7.52
CA MET A 1 12.65 20.58 -7.77
C MET A 1 12.98 19.51 -6.73
N ALA A 2 12.04 19.16 -5.86
CA ALA A 2 12.21 18.02 -4.97
C ALA A 2 11.91 16.76 -5.79
N THR A 3 12.80 15.78 -5.72
CA THR A 3 12.57 14.45 -6.30
C THR A 3 12.11 13.56 -5.16
N LEU A 4 10.93 12.97 -5.28
CA LEU A 4 10.48 11.92 -4.38
C LEU A 4 11.28 10.64 -4.70
N GLN A 5 11.93 10.09 -3.69
CA GLN A 5 12.45 8.73 -3.75
C GLN A 5 11.54 7.85 -2.90
N ALA A 6 11.17 6.69 -3.38
CA ALA A 6 10.32 5.77 -2.64
C ALA A 6 11.12 4.52 -2.26
N THR A 7 10.80 3.93 -1.12
CA THR A 7 11.26 2.60 -0.75
C THR A 7 10.04 1.84 -0.27
N THR A 8 9.84 0.65 -0.82
CA THR A 8 8.72 -0.21 -0.43
C THR A 8 9.27 -1.48 0.19
N SER A 9 8.61 -1.94 1.24
CA SER A 9 8.87 -3.25 1.84
C SER A 9 7.57 -3.84 2.35
N SER A 10 7.48 -5.16 2.39
CA SER A 10 6.38 -5.86 3.02
C SER A 10 6.82 -6.66 4.25
N THR A 11 5.84 -7.16 5.00
CA THR A 11 6.04 -8.31 5.89
C THR A 11 6.51 -9.54 5.10
N TRP A 12 7.16 -10.48 5.78
CA TRP A 12 7.39 -11.83 5.24
C TRP A 12 6.23 -12.69 5.68
N SER A 13 5.19 -12.76 4.84
CA SER A 13 3.94 -13.43 5.20
C SER A 13 3.89 -14.82 4.59
N ARG A 14 3.39 -15.78 5.37
CA ARG A 14 3.19 -17.16 4.94
C ARG A 14 2.12 -17.25 3.84
N VAL A 15 2.39 -18.14 2.90
CA VAL A 15 1.49 -18.50 1.79
C VAL A 15 1.32 -20.01 1.73
N ASP A 16 0.27 -20.48 1.06
CA ASP A 16 0.11 -21.92 0.80
C ASP A 16 1.34 -22.43 0.04
N PRO A 17 2.09 -23.42 0.58
CA PRO A 17 3.29 -23.94 -0.07
C PRO A 17 3.01 -24.55 -1.45
N ASN A 18 1.79 -24.99 -1.72
CA ASN A 18 1.39 -25.55 -3.01
C ASN A 18 1.02 -24.48 -4.04
N ALA A 19 0.91 -23.21 -3.64
CA ALA A 19 0.51 -22.11 -4.50
C ALA A 19 1.68 -21.33 -5.13
N THR A 20 2.92 -21.83 -4.98
CA THR A 20 4.13 -21.13 -5.47
C THR A 20 4.04 -20.84 -6.97
N ASP A 21 3.74 -21.84 -7.80
CA ASP A 21 3.63 -21.68 -9.26
C ASP A 21 2.49 -20.72 -9.65
N GLU A 22 1.37 -20.75 -8.92
CA GLU A 22 0.21 -19.86 -9.16
C GLU A 22 0.53 -18.41 -8.79
N LEU A 23 1.21 -18.20 -7.66
CA LEU A 23 1.67 -16.88 -7.24
C LEU A 23 2.71 -16.31 -8.21
N GLU A 24 3.67 -17.11 -8.64
CA GLU A 24 4.64 -16.70 -9.66
C GLU A 24 3.94 -16.33 -10.98
N ALA A 25 2.97 -17.13 -11.42
CA ALA A 25 2.17 -16.80 -12.60
C ALA A 25 1.45 -15.46 -12.44
N ILE A 26 0.78 -15.22 -11.30
CA ILE A 26 0.14 -13.92 -11.01
C ILE A 26 1.17 -12.80 -11.06
N ILE A 27 2.33 -12.95 -10.41
CA ILE A 27 3.38 -11.91 -10.36
C ILE A 27 3.86 -11.56 -11.78
N THR A 28 4.06 -12.56 -12.65
CA THR A 28 4.53 -12.34 -14.03
C THR A 28 3.54 -11.58 -14.93
N GLU A 29 2.28 -11.49 -14.55
CA GLU A 29 1.28 -10.71 -15.29
C GLU A 29 1.36 -9.20 -15.02
N TYR A 30 2.17 -8.76 -14.06
CA TYR A 30 2.30 -7.35 -13.68
C TYR A 30 3.73 -6.87 -13.83
N ASP A 31 3.85 -5.61 -14.25
CA ASP A 31 5.07 -4.83 -14.22
C ASP A 31 5.11 -3.99 -12.94
N PHE A 32 6.15 -4.18 -12.14
CA PHE A 32 6.40 -3.43 -10.90
C PHE A 32 7.36 -2.26 -11.15
N TRP A 33 6.99 -1.41 -12.11
CA TRP A 33 7.80 -0.28 -12.54
C TRP A 33 7.62 0.94 -11.62
N GLY A 34 8.66 1.76 -11.46
CA GLY A 34 8.56 3.03 -10.76
C GLY A 34 9.74 3.97 -11.05
N ALA A 35 9.69 5.17 -10.47
CA ALA A 35 10.63 6.26 -10.78
C ALA A 35 12.12 5.92 -10.56
N HIS A 36 12.43 4.90 -9.74
CA HIS A 36 13.79 4.40 -9.51
C HIS A 36 13.91 2.86 -9.74
N THR A 37 13.03 2.39 -10.63
CA THR A 37 13.10 1.19 -11.49
C THR A 37 12.87 -0.22 -10.96
N GLU A 38 13.02 -0.57 -9.68
CA GLU A 38 12.84 -1.99 -9.29
C GLU A 38 12.14 -2.19 -7.94
N LEU A 39 11.02 -2.89 -8.01
CA LEU A 39 10.44 -3.66 -6.91
C LEU A 39 10.58 -5.14 -7.23
N ASN A 40 11.13 -5.88 -6.27
CA ASN A 40 11.25 -7.32 -6.33
C ASN A 40 10.13 -7.95 -5.52
N ILE A 41 9.55 -9.02 -6.05
CA ILE A 41 8.61 -9.87 -5.35
C ILE A 41 9.19 -11.27 -5.34
N ASP A 42 9.41 -11.79 -4.14
CA ASP A 42 9.96 -13.12 -3.93
C ASP A 42 8.89 -14.01 -3.30
N VAL A 43 8.71 -15.21 -3.87
CA VAL A 43 8.04 -16.34 -3.20
C VAL A 43 9.11 -17.41 -2.96
N LYS A 44 9.39 -17.72 -1.70
CA LYS A 44 10.49 -18.63 -1.34
C LYS A 44 10.28 -19.30 0.01
N GLU A 45 11.00 -20.40 0.25
CA GLU A 45 11.09 -21.02 1.57
C GLU A 45 12.00 -20.18 2.49
N ASN A 46 11.57 -19.97 3.73
CA ASN A 46 12.36 -19.29 4.76
C ASN A 46 13.24 -20.29 5.56
N SER A 47 13.94 -19.82 6.59
CA SER A 47 14.80 -20.68 7.42
C SER A 47 14.04 -21.71 8.27
N ASP A 48 12.75 -21.50 8.46
CA ASP A 48 11.88 -22.31 9.32
C ASP A 48 11.12 -23.37 8.51
N GLY A 49 11.28 -23.37 7.17
CA GLY A 49 10.61 -24.30 6.25
C GLY A 49 9.24 -23.83 5.76
N ASP A 50 8.85 -22.59 6.08
CA ASP A 50 7.60 -22.00 5.58
C ASP A 50 7.82 -21.33 4.23
N THR A 51 6.87 -21.49 3.31
CA THR A 51 6.81 -20.69 2.07
C THR A 51 6.28 -19.30 2.40
N ILE A 52 7.04 -18.27 2.03
CA ILE A 52 6.72 -16.86 2.28
C ILE A 52 6.69 -16.05 1.00
N ILE A 53 5.87 -15.00 1.00
CA ILE A 53 5.91 -13.92 0.01
C ILE A 53 6.50 -12.65 0.63
N SER A 54 7.32 -11.92 -0.15
CA SER A 54 7.84 -10.62 0.25
C SER A 54 8.00 -9.68 -0.94
N ILE A 55 7.80 -8.39 -0.71
CA ILE A 55 8.05 -7.30 -1.65
C ILE A 55 9.10 -6.38 -1.06
N HIS A 56 10.10 -5.99 -1.86
CA HIS A 56 11.10 -5.01 -1.45
C HIS A 56 11.71 -4.30 -2.66
N GLY A 57 12.08 -3.03 -2.48
CA GLY A 57 12.80 -2.29 -3.50
C GLY A 57 12.69 -0.78 -3.34
N TYR A 58 13.19 -0.07 -4.35
CA TYR A 58 13.37 1.38 -4.34
C TYR A 58 12.33 2.08 -5.24
N ALA A 59 11.12 1.55 -5.29
CA ALA A 59 10.00 2.14 -6.03
C ALA A 59 8.74 2.17 -5.16
N SER A 60 7.76 2.98 -5.57
CA SER A 60 6.42 2.97 -4.98
C SER A 60 5.67 1.70 -5.39
N PHE A 61 4.86 1.14 -4.49
CA PHE A 61 4.01 0.01 -4.84
C PHE A 61 2.84 0.45 -5.72
N ASP A 62 2.99 0.29 -7.03
CA ASP A 62 1.96 0.57 -8.03
C ASP A 62 2.13 -0.42 -9.21
N PRO A 63 1.73 -1.70 -9.03
CA PRO A 63 1.77 -2.67 -10.11
C PRO A 63 0.91 -2.21 -11.28
N SER A 64 1.43 -2.45 -12.47
CA SER A 64 0.83 -2.06 -13.73
C SER A 64 0.66 -3.28 -14.63
N LYS A 65 -0.32 -3.25 -15.55
CA LYS A 65 -0.44 -4.29 -16.58
C LYS A 65 0.33 -3.87 -17.82
N PRO A 66 1.30 -4.67 -18.28
CA PRO A 66 2.05 -4.33 -19.48
C PRO A 66 1.17 -4.47 -20.74
N ILE A 67 1.29 -3.50 -21.65
CA ILE A 67 0.68 -3.53 -22.97
C ILE A 67 1.78 -3.81 -23.98
N HIS A 68 1.64 -4.91 -24.72
CA HIS A 68 2.65 -5.39 -25.65
C HIS A 68 2.29 -5.07 -27.11
N ASP A 69 3.30 -4.88 -27.95
CA ASP A 69 3.14 -4.89 -29.40
C ASP A 69 3.16 -6.32 -29.99
N GLU A 70 3.18 -6.41 -31.33
CA GLU A 70 3.25 -7.69 -32.05
C GLU A 70 4.58 -8.44 -31.85
N ASP A 71 5.66 -7.76 -31.47
CA ASP A 71 6.97 -8.39 -31.24
C ASP A 71 7.20 -8.81 -29.78
N GLY A 72 6.27 -8.44 -28.90
CA GLY A 72 6.26 -8.76 -27.48
C GLY A 72 6.90 -7.69 -26.60
N SER A 73 7.39 -6.58 -27.18
CA SER A 73 7.94 -5.47 -26.41
C SER A 73 6.82 -4.69 -25.70
N VAL A 74 7.10 -4.23 -24.47
CA VAL A 74 6.14 -3.42 -23.69
C VAL A 74 6.14 -1.99 -24.25
N VAL A 75 5.04 -1.59 -24.86
CA VAL A 75 4.87 -0.26 -25.47
C VAL A 75 4.22 0.74 -24.53
N ASP A 76 3.37 0.27 -23.61
CA ASP A 76 2.68 1.10 -22.62
C ASP A 76 2.27 0.26 -21.40
N ARG A 77 1.71 0.92 -20.37
CA ARG A 77 1.27 0.29 -19.11
C ARG A 77 -0.04 0.88 -18.63
N GLU A 78 -0.96 0.01 -18.23
CA GLU A 78 -2.16 0.43 -17.50
C GLU A 78 -1.82 0.49 -16.00
N TYR A 79 -2.12 1.62 -15.34
CA TYR A 79 -1.78 1.91 -13.94
C TYR A 79 -2.96 1.65 -13.00
N GLY A 80 -2.69 1.57 -11.69
CA GLY A 80 -3.75 1.46 -10.68
C GLY A 80 -4.26 0.03 -10.46
N HIS A 81 -3.42 -0.97 -10.72
CA HIS A 81 -3.78 -2.38 -10.51
C HIS A 81 -3.39 -2.93 -9.14
N ALA A 82 -2.94 -2.08 -8.21
CA ALA A 82 -2.54 -2.51 -6.85
C ALA A 82 -3.61 -3.35 -6.15
N GLU A 83 -4.86 -2.87 -6.11
CA GLU A 83 -5.95 -3.58 -5.45
C GLU A 83 -6.31 -4.90 -6.15
N GLU A 84 -6.27 -4.92 -7.49
CA GLU A 84 -6.59 -6.12 -8.28
C GLU A 84 -5.50 -7.19 -8.14
N PHE A 85 -4.23 -6.80 -8.20
CA PHE A 85 -3.10 -7.67 -7.88
C PHE A 85 -3.23 -8.25 -6.47
N LEU A 86 -3.50 -7.40 -5.47
CA LEU A 86 -3.64 -7.83 -4.07
C LEU A 86 -4.80 -8.81 -3.88
N LYS A 87 -5.94 -8.58 -4.54
CA LYS A 87 -7.09 -9.50 -4.51
C LYS A 87 -6.79 -10.85 -5.13
N ARG A 88 -5.89 -10.92 -6.12
CA ARG A 88 -5.48 -12.18 -6.76
C ARG A 88 -4.51 -12.99 -5.92
N ILE A 89 -3.59 -12.34 -5.20
CA ILE A 89 -2.69 -13.06 -4.29
C ILE A 89 -3.40 -13.48 -3.00
N ALA A 90 -4.45 -12.77 -2.59
CA ALA A 90 -5.14 -12.96 -1.31
C ALA A 90 -5.54 -14.42 -1.00
N PRO A 91 -6.14 -15.19 -1.92
CA PRO A 91 -6.54 -16.58 -1.64
C PRO A 91 -5.38 -17.51 -1.30
N HIS A 92 -4.15 -17.13 -1.64
CA HIS A 92 -2.94 -17.92 -1.39
C HIS A 92 -2.24 -17.52 -0.08
N LEU A 93 -2.69 -16.46 0.60
CA LEU A 93 -2.12 -16.02 1.86
C LEU A 93 -2.63 -16.88 3.03
N GLU A 94 -1.75 -17.22 3.98
CA GLU A 94 -2.17 -17.85 5.24
C GLU A 94 -2.42 -16.83 6.36
N GLU A 95 -1.94 -15.59 6.17
CA GLU A 95 -2.01 -14.52 7.16
C GLU A 95 -2.05 -13.15 6.51
N ARG A 96 -2.23 -12.10 7.31
CA ARG A 96 -2.26 -10.73 6.80
C ARG A 96 -0.91 -10.37 6.17
N PHE A 97 -0.95 -9.81 4.97
CA PHE A 97 0.21 -9.29 4.26
C PHE A 97 0.14 -7.76 4.23
N VAL A 98 1.20 -7.11 4.69
CA VAL A 98 1.28 -5.64 4.79
C VAL A 98 2.42 -5.16 3.90
N ILE A 99 2.15 -4.15 3.07
CA ILE A 99 3.12 -3.52 2.18
C ILE A 99 3.16 -2.04 2.54
N GLU A 100 4.33 -1.53 2.91
CA GLU A 100 4.55 -0.13 3.24
C GLU A 100 5.45 0.53 2.20
N THR A 101 5.07 1.73 1.78
CA THR A 101 5.91 2.60 0.93
C THR A 101 6.31 3.83 1.74
N ILE A 102 7.62 4.05 1.90
CA ILE A 102 8.20 5.24 2.52
C ILE A 102 8.66 6.20 1.43
N GLY A 103 8.21 7.45 1.51
CA GLY A 103 8.67 8.56 0.69
C GLY A 103 9.82 9.32 1.35
N HIS A 104 10.86 9.58 0.56
CA HIS A 104 12.00 10.42 0.89
C HIS A 104 11.98 11.67 0.00
N GLU A 105 11.67 12.81 0.58
CA GLU A 105 11.80 14.11 -0.07
C GLU A 105 13.00 14.86 0.51
N LYS A 106 13.78 15.52 -0.35
CA LYS A 106 14.93 16.33 0.10
C LYS A 106 14.47 17.35 1.14
N ALA A 107 15.13 17.33 2.31
CA ALA A 107 14.90 18.20 3.47
C ALA A 107 13.63 17.92 4.32
N ARG A 108 13.06 16.71 4.27
CA ARG A 108 12.00 16.25 5.19
C ARG A 108 12.37 14.91 5.84
N TYR A 109 11.77 14.62 6.99
CA TYR A 109 11.85 13.28 7.59
C TYR A 109 11.16 12.26 6.66
N PRO A 110 11.62 10.98 6.64
CA PRO A 110 10.92 9.93 5.94
C PRO A 110 9.44 9.89 6.34
N LEU A 111 8.57 9.76 5.35
CA LEU A 111 7.12 9.74 5.53
C LEU A 111 6.60 8.37 5.06
N LEU A 112 5.71 7.74 5.84
CA LEU A 112 4.94 6.61 5.34
C LEU A 112 3.98 7.13 4.26
N ALA A 113 4.35 6.97 2.99
CA ALA A 113 3.59 7.50 1.86
C ALA A 113 2.30 6.69 1.62
N GLY A 114 2.31 5.40 1.93
CA GLY A 114 1.14 4.54 1.83
C GLY A 114 1.39 3.19 2.48
N GLN A 115 0.32 2.54 2.89
CA GLN A 115 0.30 1.19 3.43
C GLN A 115 -0.87 0.42 2.82
N TRP A 116 -0.58 -0.71 2.19
CA TRP A 116 -1.57 -1.69 1.81
C TRP A 116 -1.62 -2.80 2.86
N SER A 117 -2.83 -3.23 3.22
CA SER A 117 -3.07 -4.43 4.01
C SER A 117 -4.01 -5.34 3.24
N VAL A 118 -3.65 -6.61 3.10
CA VAL A 118 -4.48 -7.63 2.46
C VAL A 118 -4.62 -8.85 3.38
N TRP A 119 -5.82 -9.39 3.43
CA TRP A 119 -6.18 -10.58 4.22
C TRP A 119 -6.50 -11.77 3.31
N PRO A 120 -6.37 -13.01 3.82
CA PRO A 120 -6.69 -14.23 3.05
C PRO A 120 -8.10 -14.29 2.46
N ASP A 121 -9.06 -13.57 3.04
CA ASP A 121 -10.44 -13.51 2.58
C ASP A 121 -10.66 -12.55 1.38
N GLY A 122 -9.60 -11.91 0.89
CA GLY A 122 -9.67 -10.94 -0.20
C GLY A 122 -9.98 -9.52 0.24
N THR A 123 -10.10 -9.26 1.55
CA THR A 123 -10.20 -7.89 2.07
C THR A 123 -8.91 -7.13 1.79
N VAL A 124 -9.02 -5.94 1.22
CA VAL A 124 -7.89 -5.03 0.94
C VAL A 124 -8.20 -3.67 1.56
N GLN A 125 -7.21 -3.10 2.24
CA GLN A 125 -7.23 -1.76 2.79
C GLN A 125 -6.01 -0.98 2.31
N TYR A 126 -6.21 0.29 1.97
CA TYR A 126 -5.14 1.23 1.70
C TYR A 126 -5.23 2.43 2.64
N ASP A 127 -4.16 2.68 3.37
CA ASP A 127 -4.00 3.84 4.24
C ASP A 127 -2.88 4.73 3.70
N SER A 128 -3.14 6.02 3.50
CA SER A 128 -2.10 6.99 3.11
C SER A 128 -2.29 8.31 3.86
N PHE A 129 -1.27 9.18 3.81
CA PHE A 129 -1.50 10.58 4.15
C PHE A 129 -2.38 11.21 3.06
N ASP A 130 -3.47 11.83 3.49
CA ASP A 130 -4.26 12.69 2.60
C ASP A 130 -3.42 13.93 2.26
N HIS A 131 -2.86 13.96 1.05
CA HIS A 131 -2.11 15.11 0.53
C HIS A 131 -3.02 16.25 0.04
N SER A 132 -4.34 16.06 0.07
CA SER A 132 -5.34 17.04 -0.35
C SER A 132 -6.53 17.04 0.59
N PRO A 133 -6.31 17.32 1.89
CA PRO A 133 -7.39 17.33 2.86
C PRO A 133 -8.45 18.33 2.44
N LYS A 134 -9.69 17.86 2.33
CA LYS A 134 -10.83 18.76 2.18
C LYS A 134 -10.85 19.66 3.39
N LYS A 135 -10.76 20.98 3.17
CA LYS A 135 -10.98 21.96 4.24
C LYS A 135 -12.33 21.62 4.89
N PRO A 136 -12.40 21.33 6.19
CA PRO A 136 -13.68 21.05 6.83
C PRO A 136 -14.63 22.20 6.52
N GLY A 137 -15.84 21.85 6.06
CA GLY A 137 -16.88 22.83 5.79
C GLY A 137 -17.14 23.64 7.06
N SER A 138 -17.37 24.94 6.92
CA SER A 138 -17.64 25.86 8.03
C SER A 138 -18.99 25.64 8.72
N SER A 139 -19.48 24.40 8.77
CA SER A 139 -20.80 24.04 9.30
C SER A 139 -20.75 22.88 10.32
N GLU A 140 -19.57 22.40 10.73
CA GLU A 140 -19.43 21.39 11.79
C GLU A 140 -18.81 21.97 13.08
N GLN A 141 -18.70 23.29 13.18
CA GLN A 141 -18.46 24.01 14.44
C GLN A 141 -19.68 24.87 14.77
N ASP A 142 -20.80 24.24 15.13
CA ASP A 142 -21.86 24.88 15.91
C ASP A 142 -22.87 23.80 16.34
N ASP A 143 -22.48 22.90 17.24
CA ASP A 143 -23.45 22.26 18.14
C ASP A 143 -22.84 21.66 19.42
N ARG A 144 -21.87 22.38 19.99
CA ARG A 144 -21.58 22.28 21.44
C ARG A 144 -21.56 23.67 22.03
N SER A 145 -22.74 24.27 22.07
CA SER A 145 -23.02 25.33 23.04
C SER A 145 -23.19 24.68 24.40
N ASP A 146 -22.17 24.86 25.24
CA ASP A 146 -22.18 24.63 26.68
C ASP A 146 -23.41 25.30 27.33
N SER A 147 -24.39 24.52 27.78
CA SER A 147 -25.29 24.96 28.85
C SER A 147 -24.66 24.62 30.20
N VAL A 148 -23.60 25.35 30.53
CA VAL A 148 -23.12 25.44 31.92
C VAL A 148 -24.13 26.28 32.68
N GLY A 149 -24.74 25.65 33.70
CA GLY A 149 -25.74 26.23 34.56
C GLY A 149 -25.31 27.53 35.22
N GLU A 150 -26.26 28.46 35.30
CA GLU A 150 -26.15 29.66 36.11
C GLU A 150 -25.88 29.26 37.57
N SER A 151 -24.66 29.56 38.02
CA SER A 151 -24.29 29.58 39.43
C SER A 151 -24.00 31.04 39.77
N GLU A 152 -25.00 31.76 40.26
CA GLU A 152 -24.83 33.12 40.77
C GLU A 152 -23.87 33.11 41.97
N GLY A 153 -22.84 33.94 41.89
CA GLY A 153 -21.87 34.16 42.96
C GLY A 153 -22.47 34.96 44.11
N VAL A 154 -22.17 34.54 45.33
CA VAL A 154 -22.40 35.26 46.58
C VAL A 154 -21.34 36.36 46.75
N ALA A 155 -21.75 37.60 47.01
CA ALA A 155 -21.34 38.39 48.21
C ALA A 155 -21.71 39.88 48.08
N GLN A 156 -22.60 40.34 48.97
CA GLN A 156 -22.27 41.37 49.97
C GLN A 156 -23.16 41.21 51.20
#